data_AF-A0A7C3AE87-F1
#
_entry.id   AF-A0A7C3AE87-F1
#
_cell.length_a   1.000
_cell.length_b   1.000
_cell.length_c   1.000
_cell.angle_alpha   90.00
_cell.angle_beta   90.00
_cell.angle_gamma   90.00
#
_symmetry.space_group_name_H-M   'P 1'
#
loop_
_entity.id
_entity.type
_entity.pdbx_description
1 polymer ?
#
loop_
_entity_poly.entity_id
_entity_poly.type
_entity_poly.pdbx_seq_one_letter_code
_entity_poly.pdbx_strand_id
1 'polypeptide(L)' 'MDILKRVKGIGVIALHQRDIVRHRLVQNIVRAYKKHQTSRT' A
#
# COMPACT_ATOMS: atom_id res chain seq x y z
N MET A 1 -13.04 -9.08 5.08
CA MET A 1 -13.07 -8.55 3.68
C MET A 1 -13.98 -9.35 2.75
N ASP A 2 -14.85 -10.20 3.30
CA ASP A 2 -15.58 -11.21 2.52
C ASP A 2 -16.95 -10.74 2.02
N ILE A 3 -17.50 -9.69 2.62
CA ILE A 3 -18.84 -9.16 2.31
C ILE A 3 -18.93 -8.68 0.86
N LEU A 4 -17.87 -8.04 0.35
CA LEU A 4 -17.86 -7.44 -0.99
C LEU A 4 -17.48 -8.44 -2.10
N LYS A 5 -17.01 -9.65 -1.76
CA LYS A 5 -16.55 -10.65 -2.75
C LYS A 5 -17.66 -11.19 -3.66
N ARG A 6 -18.93 -11.05 -3.25
CA ARG A 6 -20.11 -11.58 -3.98
C ARG A 6 -20.80 -10.52 -4.85
N VAL A 7 -20.36 -9.27 -4.79
CA VAL A 7 -21.01 -8.18 -5.54
C VAL A 7 -20.48 -8.17 -6.97
N LYS A 8 -21.34 -8.53 -7.92
CA LYS A 8 -21.01 -8.50 -9.34
C LYS A 8 -20.71 -7.06 -9.77
N GLY A 9 -19.54 -6.85 -10.37
CA GLY A 9 -19.10 -5.53 -10.85
C GLY A 9 -18.11 -4.79 -9.92
N ILE A 10 -17.78 -5.34 -8.75
CA ILE A 10 -16.76 -4.77 -7.85
C ILE A 10 -15.47 -5.61 -7.90
N GLY A 11 -14.35 -4.98 -8.26
CA GLY A 11 -13.01 -5.55 -8.15
C GLY A 11 -12.27 -5.01 -6.92
N VAL A 12 -11.64 -5.89 -6.15
CA VAL A 12 -10.78 -5.49 -5.01
C VAL A 12 -9.33 -5.86 -5.36
N ILE A 13 -8.44 -4.86 -5.32
CA ILE A 13 -7.00 -5.04 -5.56
C ILE A 13 -6.23 -4.56 -4.34
N ALA A 14 -5.33 -5.41 -3.85
CA ALA A 14 -4.35 -5.02 -2.85
C ALA A 14 -3.13 -4.41 -3.56
N LEU A 15 -2.87 -3.13 -3.28
CA LEU A 15 -1.67 -2.46 -3.76
C LEU A 15 -0.52 -2.66 -2.76
N HIS A 16 0.68 -2.77 -3.30
CA HIS A 16 1.91 -2.95 -2.55
C HIS A 16 2.91 -1.83 -2.85
N GLN A 17 3.94 -1.73 -2.02
CA GLN A 17 4.99 -0.70 -2.16
C GLN A 17 5.70 -0.74 -3.52
N ARG A 18 5.76 -1.91 -4.16
CA ARG A 18 6.31 -2.08 -5.53
C ARG A 18 5.46 -1.42 -6.62
N ASP A 19 4.18 -1.18 -6.35
CA ASP A 19 3.22 -0.58 -7.28
C ASP A 19 3.23 0.95 -7.22
N ILE A 20 3.98 1.52 -6.27
CA ILE A 20 4.19 2.97 -6.18
C ILE A 20 4.99 3.42 -7.40
N VAL A 21 4.55 4.52 -8.02
CA VAL A 21 5.24 5.19 -9.12
C VAL A 21 6.75 5.24 -8.85
N ARG A 22 7.56 4.90 -9.86
CA ARG A 22 9.04 4.81 -9.78
C ARG A 22 9.74 6.15 -9.58
N HIS A 23 9.06 7.13 -9.02
CA HIS A 23 9.64 8.42 -8.68
C HIS A 23 10.48 8.29 -7.41
N ARG A 24 11.79 8.54 -7.54
CA ARG A 24 12.78 8.28 -6.49
C ARG A 24 12.46 8.99 -5.17
N LEU A 25 11.94 10.23 -5.23
CA LEU A 25 11.55 11.00 -4.04
C LEU A 25 10.38 10.35 -3.28
N VAL A 26 9.34 9.91 -3.98
CA VAL A 26 8.14 9.33 -3.35
C VAL A 26 8.51 8.03 -2.65
N GLN A 27 9.36 7.21 -3.28
CA GLN A 27 9.85 5.99 -2.65
C GLN A 27 10.68 6.26 -1.38
N ASN A 28 11.50 7.32 -1.37
CA ASN A 28 12.29 7.72 -0.20
C ASN A 28 11.38 8.12 0.97
N ILE A 29 10.34 8.92 0.69
CA ILE A 29 9.38 9.36 1.71
C ILE A 29 8.69 8.15 2.34
N VAL A 30 8.16 7.24 1.53
CA VAL A 30 7.45 6.05 2.02
C VAL A 30 8.38 5.15 2.87
N ARG A 31 9.64 4.98 2.45
CA ARG A 31 10.64 4.24 3.23
C ARG A 31 10.91 4.89 4.60
N ALA A 32 10.99 6.21 4.66
CA ALA A 32 11.24 6.95 5.91
C ALA A 32 10.10 6.75 6.91
N TYR A 33 8.84 6.87 6.48
CA TYR A 33 7.68 6.63 7.34
C TYR A 33 7.63 5.20 7.85
N LYS A 34 7.90 4.21 6.99
CA LYS A 34 7.95 2.79 7.39
C LYS A 34 9.00 2.53 8.47
N LYS A 35 10.22 3.06 8.28
CA LYS A 35 11.32 2.95 9.26
C LYS A 35 10.95 3.57 10.61
N HIS A 36 10.33 4.74 10.59
CA HIS A 36 9.89 5.42 11.80
C HIS A 36 8.78 4.67 12.54
N GLN A 37 7.86 4.02 11.81
CA GLN A 37 6.80 3.22 12.41
C GLN A 37 7.35 1.97 13.11
N THR A 38 8.32 1.27 12.51
CA THR A 38 8.97 0.09 13.12
C THR A 38 9.80 0.41 14.36
N SER A 39 10.34 1.63 14.46
CA SER A 39 11.13 2.06 15.63
C SER A 39 10.27 2.41 16.86
N ARG A 40 8.94 2.49 16.72
CA ARG A 40 8.00 2.83 17.80
C ARG A 40 7.24 1.63 18.37
N THR A 41 7.60 0.42 17.98
CA THR A 41 7.11 -0.86 18.52
C THR A 41 8.27 -1.59 19.16
#